data_AF-A0A398DUW0-F1
#
_entry.id   AF-A0A398DUW0-F1
#
_cell.length_a   1.000
_cell.length_b   1.000
_cell.length_c   1.000
_cell.angle_alpha   90.00
_cell.angle_beta   90.00
_cell.angle_gamma   90.00
#
_symmetry.space_group_name_H-M   'P 1'
#
loop_
_entity.id
_entity.type
_entity.pdbx_description
1 polymer ?
#
loop_
_entity_poly.entity_id
_entity_poly.type
_entity_poly.pdbx_seq_one_letter_code
_entity_poly.pdbx_strand_id
1 'polypeptide(L)' 'MEVKAKLKRALRSIEDARDTLKRAERKGGDAVREIRDAVRELDDAEANVRRAIRELPEE' A
#
# COMPACT_ATOMS: atom_id res chain seq x y z
N MET A 1 -15.05 -15.17 -5.90
CA MET A 1 -14.41 -14.06 -6.68
C MET A 1 -14.49 -12.64 -6.09
N GLU A 2 -15.49 -12.26 -5.27
CA GLU A 2 -15.61 -10.89 -4.74
C GLU A 2 -14.46 -10.47 -3.80
N VAL A 3 -13.99 -11.37 -2.95
CA VAL A 3 -12.89 -11.12 -2.01
C VAL A 3 -11.59 -10.76 -2.74
N LYS A 4 -11.25 -11.52 -3.80
CA LYS A 4 -10.08 -11.23 -4.66
C LYS A 4 -10.18 -9.84 -5.29
N ALA A 5 -11.38 -9.43 -5.71
CA ALA A 5 -11.61 -8.10 -6.26
C ALA A 5 -11.45 -6.98 -5.20
N LYS A 6 -11.92 -7.20 -3.96
CA LYS A 6 -11.70 -6.28 -2.83
C LYS A 6 -10.22 -6.14 -2.49
N LEU A 7 -9.47 -7.23 -2.43
CA LEU A 7 -8.02 -7.19 -2.17
C LEU A 7 -7.26 -6.46 -3.29
N LYS A 8 -7.62 -6.68 -4.56
CA LYS A 8 -7.05 -5.92 -5.69
C LYS A 8 -7.35 -4.42 -5.61
N ARG A 9 -8.53 -4.02 -5.11
CA ARG A 9 -8.84 -2.61 -4.85
C ARG A 9 -7.99 -2.05 -3.72
N ALA A 10 -7.83 -2.80 -2.64
CA ALA A 10 -6.97 -2.42 -1.52
C ALA A 10 -5.51 -2.20 -1.97
N LEU A 11 -4.96 -3.07 -2.84
CA LEU A 11 -3.62 -2.86 -3.42
C LEU A 11 -3.52 -1.52 -4.15
N ARG A 12 -4.49 -1.19 -5.01
CA ARG A 12 -4.48 0.10 -5.72
C ARG A 12 -4.52 1.28 -4.76
N SER A 13 -5.34 1.22 -3.72
CA SER A 13 -5.40 2.28 -2.71
C SER A 13 -4.08 2.44 -1.93
N ILE A 14 -3.38 1.33 -1.64
CA ILE A 14 -2.05 1.36 -1.03
C ILE A 14 -1.03 2.02 -1.98
N GLU A 15 -1.05 1.66 -3.27
CA GLU A 15 -0.19 2.27 -4.29
C GLU A 15 -0.43 3.78 -4.42
N ASP A 16 -1.70 4.21 -4.49
CA ASP A 16 -2.09 5.62 -4.58
C ASP A 16 -1.64 6.43 -3.33
N ALA A 17 -1.81 5.85 -2.14
CA ALA A 17 -1.36 6.45 -0.89
C ALA A 17 0.16 6.61 -0.86
N ARG A 18 0.89 5.57 -1.28
CA ARG A 18 2.36 5.60 -1.34
C ARG A 18 2.86 6.66 -2.32
N ASP A 19 2.24 6.79 -3.47
CA ASP A 19 2.61 7.82 -4.46
C ASP A 19 2.34 9.24 -3.94
N THR A 20 1.24 9.42 -3.21
CA THR A 20 0.92 10.69 -2.54
C THR A 20 2.00 11.03 -1.50
N LEU A 21 2.38 10.06 -0.66
CA LEU A 21 3.45 10.24 0.34
C LEU A 21 4.80 10.53 -0.31
N LYS A 22 5.18 9.82 -1.36
CA LYS A 22 6.43 10.10 -2.10
C LYS A 22 6.44 11.50 -2.72
N ARG A 23 5.30 12.00 -3.19
CA ARG A 23 5.18 13.39 -3.66
C ARG A 23 5.33 14.39 -2.53
N ALA A 24 4.77 14.10 -1.35
CA ALA A 24 4.94 14.92 -0.16
C ALA A 24 6.40 14.92 0.33
N GLU A 25 7.06 13.76 0.34
CA GLU A 25 8.48 13.61 0.72
C GLU A 25 9.38 14.50 -0.14
N ARG A 26 9.14 14.53 -1.46
CA ARG A 26 9.89 15.36 -2.41
C ARG A 26 9.71 16.86 -2.19
N LYS A 27 8.61 17.30 -1.58
CA LYS A 27 8.41 18.71 -1.21
C LYS A 27 9.24 19.12 0.01
N GLY A 28 9.77 18.15 0.77
CA GLY A 28 10.58 18.38 1.95
C GLY A 28 9.78 18.92 3.15
N GLY A 29 10.50 19.24 4.22
CA GLY A 29 9.94 19.75 5.47
C GLY A 29 10.20 18.82 6.66
N ASP A 30 9.71 19.22 7.83
CA ASP A 30 9.98 18.50 9.09
C ASP A 30 9.36 17.10 9.13
N ALA A 31 8.30 16.86 8.34
CA ALA A 31 7.55 15.60 8.31
C ALA A 31 8.17 14.49 7.43
N VAL A 32 9.36 14.69 6.86
CA VAL A 32 9.98 13.71 5.93
C VAL A 32 10.22 12.36 6.60
N ARG A 33 10.54 12.34 7.90
CA ARG A 33 10.77 11.09 8.63
C ARG A 33 9.48 10.29 8.76
N GLU A 34 8.41 10.94 9.19
CA GLU A 34 7.07 10.37 9.35
C GLU A 34 6.53 9.86 8.02
N ILE A 35 6.78 10.60 6.93
CA ILE A 35 6.41 10.17 5.58
C ILE A 35 7.14 8.88 5.19
N ARG A 36 8.45 8.77 5.47
CA ARG A 36 9.22 7.55 5.19
C ARG A 36 8.73 6.36 6.00
N ASP A 37 8.41 6.58 7.27
CA ASP A 37 7.88 5.54 8.14
C ASP A 37 6.50 5.07 7.64
N ALA A 38 5.62 5.99 7.27
CA ALA A 38 4.33 5.66 6.64
C ALA A 38 4.48 4.93 5.30
N VAL A 39 5.47 5.27 4.47
CA VAL A 39 5.76 4.52 3.22
C VAL A 39 6.17 3.08 3.53
N ARG A 40 6.97 2.84 4.56
CA ARG A 40 7.36 1.48 4.97
C ARG A 40 6.15 0.67 5.44
N GLU A 41 5.27 1.27 6.24
CA GLU A 41 4.03 0.61 6.67
C GLU A 41 3.13 0.24 5.48
N LEU A 42 3.07 1.10 4.45
CA LEU A 42 2.36 0.78 3.21
C LEU A 42 3.00 -0.37 2.43
N ASP A 43 4.33 -0.46 2.38
CA ASP A 43 5.02 -1.57 1.73
C ASP A 43 4.75 -2.90 2.48
N ASP A 44 4.71 -2.89 3.81
CA ASP A 44 4.31 -4.05 4.63
C ASP A 44 2.84 -4.45 4.39
N ALA A 45 1.94 -3.47 4.34
CA ALA A 45 0.54 -3.69 4.01
C ALA A 45 0.37 -4.28 2.59
N GLU A 46 1.11 -3.78 1.60
CA GLU A 46 1.11 -4.30 0.23
C GLU A 46 1.53 -5.77 0.20
N ALA A 47 2.61 -6.12 0.92
CA ALA A 47 3.10 -7.49 1.03
C ALA A 47 2.05 -8.43 1.63
N ASN A 48 1.37 -8.00 2.70
CA ASN A 48 0.30 -8.77 3.34
C ASN A 48 -0.90 -8.98 2.41
N VAL A 49 -1.35 -7.95 1.70
CA VAL A 49 -2.46 -8.08 0.76
C VAL A 49 -2.09 -8.99 -0.42
N ARG A 50 -0.87 -8.89 -0.94
CA ARG A 50 -0.38 -9.79 -2.00
C ARG A 50 -0.34 -11.24 -1.53
N ARG A 51 0.09 -11.49 -0.29
CA ARG A 51 0.05 -12.83 0.32
C ARG A 51 -1.40 -13.34 0.41
N ALA A 52 -2.30 -12.53 0.95
CA ALA A 52 -3.71 -12.90 1.05
C ALA A 52 -4.34 -13.25 -0.31
N ILE A 53 -4.02 -12.50 -1.38
CA ILE A 53 -4.49 -12.83 -2.74
C ILE A 53 -3.96 -14.18 -3.22
N ARG A 54 -2.70 -14.52 -2.89
CA ARG A 54 -2.07 -15.79 -3.28
C ARG A 54 -2.65 -16.98 -2.54
N GLU A 55 -3.06 -16.78 -1.29
CA GLU A 55 -3.65 -17.82 -0.44
C GLU A 55 -5.15 -18.05 -0.74
N LEU A 56 -5.79 -17.16 -1.50
CA LEU A 56 -7.18 -17.39 -1.92
C LEU A 56 -7.27 -18.60 -2.86
N PRO A 57 -8.23 -19.51 -2.63
CA PRO A 57 -8.46 -20.64 -3.53
C PRO A 57 -8.87 -20.15 -4.93
N GLU A 58 -8.42 -20.87 -5.95
CA GLU A 58 -8.86 -20.68 -7.33
C GLU A 58 -10.24 -21.32 -7.51
N GLU A 59 -11.29 -20.61 -7.08
CA GLU A 59 -12.70 -20.93 -7.39
C GLU A 59 -13.19 -20.15 -8.61
#